data_AF-A0A2V5M7U3-F1
#
_entry.id   AF-A0A2V5M7U3-F1
#
_cell.length_a   1.000
_cell.length_b   1.000
_cell.length_c   1.000
_cell.angle_alpha   90.00
_cell.angle_beta   90.00
_cell.angle_gamma   90.00
#
_symmetry.space_group_name_H-M   'P 1'
#
loop_
_entity.id
_entity.type
_entity.pdbx_description
1 polymer ?
#
loop_
_entity_poly.entity_id
_entity_poly.type
_entity_poly.pdbx_seq_one_letter_code
_entity_poly.pdbx_strand_id
1 'polypeptide(L)'
;MKRHFPFVGNVLVFIGPIQFCLAQTPAPPAHRPDISNKALITKTAPPITTKSNAVAADSAGLHKLADDYYNWRNENYPVNSSEAGLHTWDARLTDYSAAKIAERAQHVRKLLDQVRAMKTEMWAKDDQIDWLLFRAQL
;
A
#
# COMPACT_ATOMS: atom_id res chain seq x y z
N MET A 1 -8.72 8.94 -40.38
CA MET A 1 -7.92 10.11 -39.95
C MET A 1 -8.86 11.16 -39.38
N LYS A 2 -8.80 11.44 -38.07
CA LYS A 2 -9.27 12.67 -37.41
C LYS A 2 -8.74 12.64 -35.97
N ARG A 3 -7.69 13.44 -35.73
CA ARG A 3 -7.13 13.76 -34.41
C ARG A 3 -7.73 15.10 -33.97
N HIS A 4 -8.23 15.20 -32.75
CA HIS A 4 -7.89 16.29 -31.80
C HIS A 4 -8.77 16.19 -30.55
N PHE A 5 -8.15 15.86 -29.43
CA PHE A 5 -8.51 16.38 -28.10
C PHE A 5 -7.76 17.70 -27.90
N PRO A 6 -8.27 18.61 -27.06
CA PRO A 6 -7.47 18.90 -25.87
C PRO A 6 -8.31 18.97 -24.58
N PHE A 7 -7.86 18.15 -23.63
CA PHE A 7 -8.16 18.19 -22.21
C PHE A 7 -7.33 19.30 -21.57
N VAL A 8 -7.97 20.35 -21.06
CA VAL A 8 -7.29 21.44 -20.33
C VAL A 8 -7.36 21.11 -18.85
N GLY A 9 -6.20 20.77 -18.28
CA GLY A 9 -6.01 20.58 -16.84
C GLY A 9 -6.03 21.91 -16.10
N ASN A 10 -6.55 21.88 -14.87
CA ASN A 10 -6.43 22.98 -13.92
C ASN A 10 -5.95 22.39 -12.59
N VAL A 11 -4.64 22.50 -12.35
CA VAL A 11 -3.99 22.14 -11.09
C VAL A 11 -3.97 23.42 -10.25
N LEU A 12 -4.78 23.46 -9.21
CA LEU A 12 -4.83 24.57 -8.26
C LEU A 12 -3.94 24.22 -7.05
N VAL A 13 -2.73 24.77 -7.03
CA VAL A 13 -1.80 24.71 -5.90
C VAL A 13 -2.20 25.79 -4.89
N PHE A 14 -2.62 25.38 -3.69
CA PHE A 14 -2.75 26.28 -2.54
C PHE A 14 -1.52 26.14 -1.64
N ILE A 15 -0.65 27.15 -1.64
CA ILE A 15 0.41 27.34 -0.65
C ILE A 15 -0.14 28.29 0.41
N GLY A 16 -0.38 27.79 1.62
CA GLY A 16 -0.72 28.60 2.79
C GLY A 16 0.36 28.45 3.87
N PRO A 17 0.79 29.54 4.54
CA PRO A 17 1.80 29.45 5.59
C PRO A 17 1.18 28.86 6.87
N ILE A 18 1.73 27.74 7.34
CA ILE A 18 1.40 27.16 8.65
C ILE A 18 2.17 27.94 9.72
N GLN A 19 1.48 28.86 10.40
CA GLN A 19 1.99 29.55 11.58
C GLN A 19 1.95 28.60 12.78
N PHE A 20 3.13 28.18 13.27
CA PHE A 20 3.26 27.40 14.50
C PHE A 20 3.27 28.34 15.72
N CYS A 21 2.18 28.38 16.48
CA CYS A 21 2.15 28.96 17.82
C CYS A 21 2.40 27.87 18.87
N LEU A 22 3.56 27.90 19.53
CA LEU A 22 3.84 27.08 20.71
C LEU A 22 3.28 27.78 21.96
N ALA A 23 2.15 27.28 22.47
CA ALA A 23 1.69 27.59 23.82
C ALA A 23 1.88 26.36 24.71
N GLN A 24 2.76 26.44 25.71
CA GLN A 24 2.96 25.38 26.71
C GLN A 24 2.04 25.64 27.91
N THR A 25 1.12 24.72 28.20
CA THR A 25 0.28 24.73 29.42
C THR A 25 0.89 23.85 30.51
N PRO A 26 0.89 24.25 31.81
CA PRO A 26 1.36 23.41 32.91
C PRO A 26 0.43 22.21 33.16
N ALA A 27 1.01 21.03 33.46
CA ALA A 27 0.27 19.79 33.75
C ALA A 27 -0.29 19.74 35.19
N PRO A 28 -1.51 19.22 35.42
CA PRO A 28 -2.05 18.93 36.77
C PRO A 28 -1.45 17.64 37.38
N PRO A 29 -1.38 17.51 38.72
CA PRO A 29 -0.83 16.32 39.39
C PRO A 29 -1.72 15.08 39.22
N ALA A 30 -1.10 13.94 38.91
CA ALA A 30 -1.76 12.67 38.67
C ALA A 30 -2.24 11.99 39.97
N HIS A 31 -3.55 11.81 40.10
CA HIS A 31 -4.18 10.93 41.09
C HIS A 31 -4.15 9.49 40.57
N ARG A 32 -3.47 8.58 41.29
CA ARG A 32 -3.39 7.14 40.94
C ARG A 32 -4.39 6.35 41.79
N PRO A 33 -5.46 5.77 41.24
CA PRO A 33 -6.22 4.76 41.96
C PRO A 33 -5.45 3.43 41.96
N ASP A 34 -5.15 2.94 43.16
CA ASP A 34 -4.67 1.58 43.39
C ASP A 34 -5.80 0.59 43.05
N ILE A 35 -5.63 -0.22 42.00
CA ILE A 35 -6.57 -1.29 41.66
C ILE A 35 -5.80 -2.61 41.65
N SER A 36 -5.79 -3.24 42.83
CA SER A 36 -5.33 -4.61 43.07
C SER A 36 -6.25 -5.62 42.36
N ASN A 37 -5.85 -6.05 41.15
CA ASN A 37 -6.52 -7.14 40.45
C ASN A 37 -6.01 -8.50 40.95
N LYS A 38 -6.45 -8.93 42.13
CA LYS A 38 -6.24 -10.28 42.67
C LYS A 38 -7.57 -10.94 43.05
N ALA A 39 -8.49 -11.08 42.11
CA ALA A 39 -9.67 -11.92 42.31
C ALA A 39 -10.25 -12.40 40.97
N LEU A 40 -10.21 -13.72 40.78
CA LEU A 40 -11.06 -14.53 39.90
C LEU A 40 -11.11 -14.21 38.39
N ILE A 41 -10.52 -15.10 37.58
CA ILE A 41 -11.18 -15.68 36.39
C ILE A 41 -10.46 -16.97 35.97
N THR A 42 -10.82 -18.08 36.61
CA THR A 42 -10.83 -19.39 35.97
C THR A 42 -11.99 -19.43 34.98
N LYS A 43 -11.73 -19.02 33.74
CA LYS A 43 -12.56 -19.36 32.59
C LYS A 43 -11.60 -19.83 31.51
N THR A 44 -11.45 -21.14 31.39
CA THR A 44 -10.82 -21.77 30.23
C THR A 44 -11.62 -21.32 29.01
N ALA A 45 -11.15 -20.27 28.34
CA ALA A 45 -11.61 -19.95 27.01
C ALA A 45 -11.33 -21.20 26.15
N PRO A 46 -12.29 -21.66 25.32
CA PRO A 46 -11.97 -22.70 24.35
C PRO A 46 -10.76 -22.21 23.55
N PRO A 47 -9.81 -23.10 23.19
CA PRO A 47 -8.71 -22.70 22.33
C PRO A 47 -9.34 -22.05 21.10
N ILE A 48 -9.01 -20.78 20.85
CA ILE A 48 -9.24 -20.17 19.54
C ILE A 48 -8.41 -21.06 18.61
N THR A 49 -9.08 -22.03 17.98
CA THR A 49 -8.44 -22.86 16.99
C THR A 49 -8.11 -21.92 15.85
N THR A 50 -6.87 -21.48 15.79
CA THR A 50 -6.28 -20.73 14.69
C THR A 50 -6.26 -21.64 13.46
N LYS A 51 -7.42 -21.88 12.84
CA LYS A 51 -7.54 -22.43 11.49
C LYS A 51 -7.23 -21.31 10.50
N SER A 52 -6.01 -20.78 10.51
CA SER A 52 -5.65 -19.60 9.69
C SER A 52 -4.31 -19.72 8.96
N ASN A 53 -3.58 -20.84 9.09
CA ASN A 53 -2.27 -20.97 8.44
C ASN A 53 -2.37 -20.99 6.90
N ALA A 54 -3.43 -21.56 6.33
CA ALA A 54 -3.64 -21.59 4.88
C ALA A 54 -4.08 -20.21 4.33
N VAL A 55 -4.99 -19.53 5.03
CA VAL A 55 -5.49 -18.20 4.63
C VAL A 55 -4.38 -17.14 4.70
N ALA A 56 -3.54 -17.18 5.74
CA ALA A 56 -2.38 -16.29 5.88
C ALA A 56 -1.28 -16.60 4.83
N ALA A 57 -1.16 -17.86 4.39
CA ALA A 57 -0.22 -18.23 3.34
C ALA A 57 -0.67 -17.67 1.96
N ASP A 58 -1.98 -17.62 1.71
CA ASP A 58 -2.52 -17.08 0.46
C ASP A 58 -2.37 -15.54 0.38
N SER A 59 -2.62 -14.80 1.48
CA SER A 59 -2.40 -13.35 1.50
C SER A 59 -0.92 -12.97 1.47
N ALA A 60 -0.03 -13.77 2.05
CA ALA A 60 1.42 -13.63 1.86
C ALA A 60 1.83 -13.71 0.37
N GLY A 61 1.09 -14.50 -0.43
CA GLY A 61 1.27 -14.56 -1.88
C GLY A 61 0.96 -13.23 -2.57
N LEU A 62 -0.08 -12.50 -2.14
CA LEU A 62 -0.37 -11.16 -2.64
C LEU A 62 0.77 -10.19 -2.33
N HIS A 63 1.22 -10.14 -1.08
CA HIS A 63 2.27 -9.21 -0.67
C HIS A 63 3.54 -9.43 -1.46
N LYS A 64 3.91 -10.69 -1.69
CA LYS A 64 5.06 -11.02 -2.55
C LYS A 64 4.87 -10.49 -3.98
N LEU A 65 3.69 -10.68 -4.60
CA LEU A 65 3.42 -10.16 -5.94
C LEU A 65 3.51 -8.62 -5.98
N ALA A 66 3.03 -7.94 -4.94
CA ALA A 66 3.12 -6.50 -4.83
C ALA A 66 4.58 -6.03 -4.71
N ASP A 67 5.37 -6.65 -3.84
CA ASP A 67 6.80 -6.35 -3.69
C ASP A 67 7.57 -6.56 -4.98
N ASP A 68 7.35 -7.70 -5.65
CA ASP A 68 7.96 -8.01 -6.95
C ASP A 68 7.59 -6.94 -8.00
N TYR A 69 6.32 -6.54 -8.04
CA TYR A 69 5.84 -5.49 -8.94
C TYR A 69 6.46 -4.13 -8.65
N TYR A 70 6.53 -3.71 -7.39
CA TYR A 70 7.10 -2.41 -7.03
C TYR A 70 8.58 -2.35 -7.34
N ASN A 71 9.32 -3.42 -7.09
CA ASN A 71 10.73 -3.52 -7.48
C ASN A 71 10.89 -3.39 -9.00
N TRP A 72 10.11 -4.16 -9.77
CA TRP A 72 10.11 -4.08 -11.23
C TRP A 72 9.72 -2.69 -11.75
N ARG A 73 8.67 -2.08 -11.17
CA ARG A 73 8.19 -0.75 -11.56
C ARG A 73 9.25 0.31 -11.30
N ASN A 74 9.91 0.27 -10.15
CA ASN A 74 10.94 1.25 -9.81
C ASN A 74 12.13 1.17 -10.77
N GLU A 75 12.53 -0.05 -11.18
CA GLU A 75 13.56 -0.22 -12.20
C GLU A 75 13.12 0.28 -13.60
N ASN A 76 11.85 0.07 -13.96
CA ASN A 76 11.31 0.42 -15.28
C ASN A 76 10.90 1.88 -15.42
N TYR A 77 10.74 2.59 -14.30
CA TYR A 77 10.38 4.01 -14.22
C TYR A 77 11.33 4.75 -13.28
N PRO A 78 12.61 4.91 -13.65
CA PRO A 78 13.66 5.42 -12.77
C PRO A 78 13.35 6.81 -12.21
N VAL A 79 12.80 7.72 -13.02
CA VAL A 79 12.43 9.08 -12.56
C VAL A 79 11.36 9.04 -11.47
N ASN A 80 10.33 8.21 -11.64
CA ASN A 80 9.29 8.04 -10.63
C ASN A 80 9.84 7.37 -9.36
N SER A 81 10.83 6.49 -9.49
CA SER A 81 11.56 5.94 -8.34
C SER A 81 12.29 7.05 -7.57
N SER A 82 12.97 7.97 -8.26
CA SER A 82 13.65 9.10 -7.64
C SER A 82 12.68 10.07 -6.97
N GLU A 83 11.52 10.33 -7.58
CA GLU A 83 10.44 11.12 -6.96
C GLU A 83 9.92 10.50 -5.65
N ALA A 84 9.96 9.17 -5.56
CA ALA A 84 9.63 8.41 -4.34
C ALA A 84 10.81 8.30 -3.35
N GLY A 85 11.93 8.97 -3.60
CA GLY A 85 13.13 8.97 -2.74
C GLY A 85 14.08 7.78 -2.97
N LEU A 86 13.85 6.95 -3.99
CA LEU A 86 14.70 5.81 -4.32
C LEU A 86 15.60 6.14 -5.52
N HIS A 87 16.83 6.53 -5.22
CA HIS A 87 17.82 7.06 -6.17
C HIS A 87 18.73 6.02 -6.84
N THR A 88 18.37 4.74 -6.79
CA THR A 88 19.21 3.63 -7.31
C THR A 88 19.46 3.72 -8.83
N TRP A 89 18.56 4.36 -9.59
CA TRP A 89 18.62 4.41 -11.05
C TRP A 89 18.66 5.84 -11.63
N ASP A 90 19.13 6.83 -10.87
CA ASP A 90 19.16 8.25 -11.29
C ASP A 90 19.93 8.50 -12.61
N ALA A 91 20.84 7.61 -12.98
CA ALA A 91 21.57 7.67 -14.25
C ALA A 91 20.77 7.17 -15.47
N ARG A 92 19.51 6.75 -15.29
CA ARG A 92 18.68 6.15 -16.34
C ARG A 92 17.41 6.97 -16.55
N LEU A 93 16.93 6.97 -17.79
CA LEU A 93 15.59 7.43 -18.16
C LEU A 93 14.73 6.26 -18.61
N THR A 94 13.42 6.38 -18.44
CA THR A 94 12.44 5.41 -18.95
C THR A 94 12.56 5.30 -20.47
N ASP A 95 12.70 4.08 -20.99
CA ASP A 95 12.65 3.83 -22.43
C ASP A 95 11.18 3.82 -22.90
N TYR A 96 10.82 4.83 -23.68
CA TYR A 96 9.49 5.02 -24.27
C TYR A 96 9.39 4.54 -25.73
N SER A 97 10.33 3.71 -26.20
CA SER A 97 10.17 3.01 -27.47
C SER A 97 8.92 2.12 -27.46
N ALA A 98 8.30 1.94 -28.63
CA ALA A 98 7.08 1.16 -28.76
C ALA A 98 7.22 -0.28 -28.23
N ALA A 99 8.39 -0.90 -28.47
CA ALA A 99 8.69 -2.24 -28.00
C ALA A 99 8.69 -2.31 -26.46
N LYS A 100 9.35 -1.37 -25.79
CA LYS A 100 9.40 -1.33 -24.32
C LYS A 100 8.07 -0.99 -23.68
N ILE A 101 7.26 -0.13 -24.30
CA ILE A 101 5.88 0.13 -23.85
C ILE A 101 5.05 -1.16 -23.94
N ALA A 102 5.13 -1.89 -25.04
CA ALA A 102 4.39 -3.14 -25.22
C ALA A 102 4.83 -4.21 -24.20
N GLU A 103 6.13 -4.35 -23.96
CA GLU A 103 6.70 -5.27 -22.95
C GLU A 103 6.15 -4.97 -21.55
N ARG A 104 6.17 -3.69 -21.12
CA ARG A 104 5.64 -3.29 -19.82
C ARG A 104 4.13 -3.51 -19.71
N ALA A 105 3.37 -3.22 -20.76
CA ALA A 105 1.93 -3.45 -20.79
C ALA A 105 1.58 -4.96 -20.68
N GLN A 106 2.37 -5.83 -21.32
CA GLN A 106 2.21 -7.28 -21.19
C GLN A 106 2.53 -7.77 -19.78
N HIS A 107 3.60 -7.25 -19.16
CA HIS A 107 3.95 -7.57 -17.77
C HIS A 107 2.79 -7.27 -16.82
N VAL A 108 2.26 -6.03 -16.87
CA VAL A 108 1.14 -5.60 -16.02
C VAL A 108 -0.12 -6.43 -16.28
N ARG A 109 -0.45 -6.72 -17.54
CA ARG A 109 -1.63 -7.54 -17.87
C ARG A 109 -1.55 -8.94 -17.28
N LYS A 110 -0.39 -9.60 -17.41
CA LYS A 110 -0.18 -10.93 -16.84
C LYS A 110 -0.31 -10.92 -15.31
N LEU A 111 0.27 -9.92 -14.67
CA LEU A 111 0.17 -9.75 -13.21
C LEU A 111 -1.28 -9.51 -12.78
N LEU A 112 -2.02 -8.64 -13.47
CA LEU A 112 -3.43 -8.35 -13.20
C LEU A 112 -4.30 -9.61 -13.32
N ASP A 113 -4.04 -10.46 -14.31
CA ASP A 113 -4.76 -11.74 -14.46
C ASP A 113 -4.49 -12.67 -13.26
N GLN A 114 -3.26 -12.72 -12.75
CA GLN A 114 -2.93 -13.48 -11.55
C GLN A 114 -3.64 -12.95 -10.30
N VAL A 115 -3.63 -11.63 -10.09
CA VAL A 115 -4.28 -10.98 -8.94
C VAL A 115 -5.80 -11.17 -8.99
N ARG A 116 -6.42 -11.10 -10.18
CA ARG A 116 -7.87 -11.32 -10.35
C ARG A 116 -8.30 -12.75 -10.07
N ALA A 117 -7.41 -13.73 -10.25
CA ALA A 117 -7.71 -15.14 -10.00
C ALA A 117 -7.65 -15.55 -8.52
N MET A 118 -7.17 -14.66 -7.63
CA MET A 118 -7.07 -14.94 -6.20
C MET A 118 -8.46 -15.01 -5.54
N LYS A 119 -8.62 -15.97 -4.62
CA LYS A 119 -9.83 -16.15 -3.82
C LYS A 119 -9.63 -15.51 -2.45
N THR A 120 -10.27 -14.37 -2.23
CA THR A 120 -10.00 -13.49 -1.07
C THR A 120 -11.12 -13.51 -0.04
N GLU A 121 -12.17 -14.31 -0.21
CA GLU A 121 -13.39 -14.26 0.61
C GLU A 121 -13.13 -14.59 2.08
N MET A 122 -12.12 -15.43 2.32
CA MET A 122 -11.71 -15.88 3.66
C MET A 122 -10.59 -15.03 4.27
N TRP A 123 -10.04 -14.06 3.54
CA TRP A 123 -8.91 -13.26 4.01
C TRP A 123 -9.31 -12.28 5.12
N ALA A 124 -8.34 -11.82 5.90
CA ALA A 124 -8.55 -10.72 6.83
C ALA A 124 -8.99 -9.47 6.07
N LYS A 125 -9.73 -8.57 6.74
CA LYS A 125 -10.26 -7.36 6.11
C LYS A 125 -9.15 -6.51 5.47
N ASP A 126 -8.04 -6.35 6.17
CA ASP A 126 -6.92 -5.54 5.69
C ASP A 126 -6.30 -6.16 4.42
N ASP A 127 -6.07 -7.48 4.40
CA ASP A 127 -5.60 -8.20 3.21
C ASP A 127 -6.57 -8.08 2.01
N GLN A 128 -7.89 -8.08 2.26
CA GLN A 128 -8.89 -7.86 1.21
C GLN A 128 -8.82 -6.43 0.64
N ILE A 129 -8.58 -5.44 1.50
CA ILE A 129 -8.40 -4.04 1.09
C ILE A 129 -7.11 -3.91 0.28
N ASP A 130 -6.00 -4.49 0.75
CA ASP A 130 -4.72 -4.49 0.06
C ASP A 130 -4.84 -5.13 -1.32
N TRP A 131 -5.56 -6.26 -1.43
CA TRP A 131 -5.86 -6.88 -2.72
C TRP A 131 -6.62 -5.94 -3.66
N LEU A 132 -7.68 -5.29 -3.16
CA LEU A 132 -8.51 -4.39 -3.95
C LEU A 132 -7.71 -3.18 -4.45
N LEU A 133 -6.91 -2.58 -3.57
CA LEU A 133 -6.06 -1.43 -3.88
C LEU A 133 -4.97 -1.79 -4.89
N PHE A 134 -4.27 -2.91 -4.67
CA PHE A 134 -3.24 -3.38 -5.59
C PHE A 134 -3.83 -3.67 -6.97
N ARG A 135 -4.97 -4.35 -7.03
CA ARG A 135 -5.68 -4.61 -8.29
C ARG A 135 -6.14 -3.35 -9.02
N ALA A 136 -6.52 -2.29 -8.30
CA ALA A 136 -6.93 -1.03 -8.88
C ALA A 136 -5.76 -0.21 -9.45
N GLN A 137 -4.55 -0.46 -8.96
CA GLN A 137 -3.33 0.20 -9.44
C GLN A 137 -2.77 -0.40 -10.72
N LEU A 138 -2.97 -1.72 -10.94
CA LEU A 138 -2.52 -2.48 -12.11
C LEU A 138 -3.42 -2.23 -13.34
#